data_AF-A0A7C1WDC4-F1
#
_entry.id   AF-A0A7C1WDC4-F1
#
_cell.length_a   1.000
_cell.length_b   1.000
_cell.length_c   1.000
_cell.angle_alpha   90.00
_cell.angle_beta   90.00
_cell.angle_gamma   90.00
#
_symmetry.space_group_name_H-M   'P 1'
#
loop_
_entity.id
_entity.type
_entity.pdbx_description
1 polymer ?
#
loop_
_entity_poly.entity_id
_entity_poly.type
_entity_poly.pdbx_seq_one_letter_code
_entity_poly.pdbx_strand_id
1 'polypeptide(L)'
;RDAYLSVLAEINRVKALGQAVVSAQSALDATEAGLEVGTRTTVDVLDARRDLYRAQRDHARSRYDYILHTLRLKQAAGILSSEDLKRVNSWLQPVAASESTRETPSPIDTPVNIEQAQPPR
;
A
#
# COMPACT_ATOMS: atom_id res chain seq x y z
N ARG A 1 7.02 30.36 -9.92
CA ARG A 1 6.61 29.79 -11.23
C ARG A 1 6.86 28.29 -11.25
N ASP A 2 8.00 27.85 -10.73
CA ASP A 2 8.44 26.45 -10.74
C ASP A 2 7.51 25.49 -10.00
N ALA A 3 6.95 25.87 -8.85
CA ALA A 3 6.06 25.01 -8.07
C ALA A 3 4.80 24.57 -8.84
N TYR A 4 4.23 25.43 -9.69
CA TYR A 4 3.07 25.08 -10.52
C TYR A 4 3.43 24.09 -11.63
N LEU A 5 4.56 24.32 -12.30
CA LEU A 5 5.06 23.42 -13.35
C LEU A 5 5.43 22.04 -12.78
N SER A 6 6.00 22.00 -11.58
CA SER A 6 6.27 20.75 -10.87
C SER A 6 4.99 19.97 -10.57
N VAL A 7 3.93 20.62 -10.06
CA VAL A 7 2.64 19.94 -9.80
C VAL A 7 2.04 19.38 -11.10
N LEU A 8 2.10 20.13 -12.19
CA LEU A 8 1.61 19.65 -13.48
C LEU A 8 2.41 18.44 -13.99
N ALA A 9 3.73 18.46 -13.84
CA ALA A 9 4.58 17.33 -14.19
C ALA A 9 4.26 16.08 -13.33
N GLU A 10 4.04 16.27 -12.03
CA GLU A 10 3.67 15.17 -11.11
C GLU A 10 2.30 14.57 -11.44
N ILE A 11 1.31 15.38 -11.84
CA ILE A 11 0.00 14.85 -12.29
C ILE A 11 0.17 13.93 -13.49
N ASN A 12 0.97 14.34 -14.48
CA ASN A 12 1.24 13.51 -15.66
C ASN A 12 2.03 12.26 -15.29
N ARG A 13 2.96 12.37 -14.35
CA ARG A 13 3.76 11.24 -13.84
C ARG A 13 2.89 10.20 -13.14
N VAL A 14 1.98 10.62 -12.27
CA VAL A 14 1.03 9.72 -11.59
C VAL A 14 0.18 8.98 -12.62
N LYS A 15 -0.38 9.68 -13.61
CA LYS A 15 -1.18 9.07 -14.68
C LYS A 15 -0.38 8.05 -15.49
N ALA A 16 0.83 8.41 -15.90
CA ALA A 16 1.71 7.53 -16.66
C ALA A 16 2.08 6.26 -15.89
N LEU A 17 2.40 6.40 -14.59
CA LEU A 17 2.71 5.26 -13.73
C LEU A 17 1.48 4.40 -13.44
N GLY A 18 0.30 5.00 -13.32
CA GLY A 18 -0.96 4.26 -13.23
C GLY A 18 -1.18 3.39 -14.48
N GLN A 19 -0.95 3.94 -15.67
CA GLN A 19 -1.01 3.17 -16.91
C GLN A 19 0.08 2.07 -16.97
N ALA A 20 1.29 2.37 -16.48
CA ALA A 20 2.37 1.39 -16.42
C ALA A 20 2.02 0.19 -15.53
N VAL A 21 1.29 0.40 -14.42
CA VAL A 21 0.78 -0.69 -13.58
C VAL A 21 -0.21 -1.56 -14.36
N VAL A 22 -1.15 -0.95 -15.09
CA VAL A 22 -2.11 -1.70 -15.92
C VAL A 22 -1.39 -2.53 -16.98
N SER A 23 -0.42 -1.93 -17.67
CA SER A 23 0.39 -2.64 -18.68
C SER A 23 1.20 -3.78 -18.07
N ALA A 24 1.82 -3.57 -16.91
CA ALA A 24 2.58 -4.61 -16.22
C ALA A 24 1.69 -5.76 -15.74
N GLN A 25 0.45 -5.47 -15.32
CA GLN A 25 -0.53 -6.50 -14.96
C GLN A 25 -0.90 -7.33 -16.18
N SER A 26 -1.26 -6.69 -17.30
CA SER A 26 -1.59 -7.42 -18.53
C SER A 26 -0.42 -8.26 -19.06
N ALA A 27 0.82 -7.79 -18.88
CA ALA A 27 2.01 -8.56 -19.22
C ALA A 27 2.19 -9.79 -18.32
N LEU A 28 1.90 -9.66 -17.02
CA LEU A 28 1.89 -10.78 -16.10
C LEU A 28 0.83 -11.82 -16.50
N ASP A 29 -0.40 -11.38 -16.74
CA ASP A 29 -1.52 -12.27 -17.11
C ASP A 29 -1.18 -13.06 -18.40
N ALA A 30 -0.58 -12.39 -19.40
CA ALA A 30 -0.14 -13.03 -20.63
C ALA A 30 1.00 -14.03 -20.41
N THR A 31 1.91 -13.74 -19.46
CA THR A 31 3.03 -14.62 -19.15
C THR A 31 2.56 -15.85 -18.37
N GLU A 32 1.58 -15.70 -17.49
CA GLU A 32 0.93 -16.80 -16.79
C GLU A 32 0.17 -17.71 -17.75
N ALA A 33 -0.63 -17.15 -18.66
CA ALA A 33 -1.26 -17.92 -19.72
C ALA A 33 -0.21 -18.64 -20.60
N GLY A 34 0.90 -17.96 -20.92
CA GLY A 34 2.02 -18.54 -21.65
C GLY A 34 2.69 -19.70 -20.93
N LEU A 35 2.76 -19.66 -19.60
CA LEU A 35 3.28 -20.75 -18.76
C LEU A 35 2.33 -21.95 -18.78
N GLU A 36 1.02 -21.74 -18.70
CA GLU A 36 0.00 -22.80 -18.75
C GLU A 36 0.05 -23.59 -20.06
N VAL A 37 0.29 -22.91 -21.19
CA VAL A 37 0.44 -23.56 -22.51
C VAL A 37 1.89 -23.97 -22.83
N GLY A 38 2.83 -23.76 -21.91
CA GLY A 38 4.24 -24.19 -22.03
C GLY A 38 5.11 -23.34 -22.96
N THR A 39 4.66 -22.15 -23.38
CA THR A 39 5.41 -21.19 -24.21
C THR A 39 6.30 -20.24 -23.40
N ARG A 40 6.06 -20.16 -22.08
CA ARG A 40 6.83 -19.38 -21.11
C ARG A 40 7.27 -20.24 -19.94
N THR A 41 8.27 -19.77 -19.21
CA THR A 41 8.87 -20.45 -18.07
C THR A 41 8.43 -19.80 -16.75
N THR A 42 8.61 -20.51 -15.63
CA THR A 42 8.35 -19.95 -14.30
C THR A 42 9.23 -18.72 -13.99
N VAL A 43 10.43 -18.66 -14.58
CA VAL A 43 11.32 -17.49 -14.44
C VAL A 43 10.71 -16.26 -15.11
N ASP A 44 10.07 -16.42 -16.28
CA ASP A 44 9.36 -15.32 -16.95
C ASP A 44 8.24 -14.76 -16.06
N VAL A 45 7.48 -15.63 -15.38
CA VAL A 45 6.41 -15.21 -14.46
C VAL A 45 6.99 -14.47 -13.25
N LEU A 46 8.11 -14.93 -12.69
CA LEU A 46 8.77 -14.24 -11.58
C LEU A 46 9.26 -12.85 -11.98
N ASP A 47 9.84 -12.71 -13.17
CA ASP A 47 10.27 -11.41 -13.69
C ASP A 47 9.08 -10.49 -13.95
N ALA A 48 7.99 -10.99 -14.57
CA ALA A 48 6.77 -10.21 -14.79
C ALA A 48 6.13 -9.73 -13.47
N ARG A 49 6.08 -10.60 -12.45
CA ARG A 49 5.61 -10.23 -11.10
C ARG A 49 6.51 -9.16 -10.48
N ARG A 50 7.83 -9.32 -10.59
CA ARG A 50 8.79 -8.32 -10.08
C ARG A 50 8.55 -6.95 -10.72
N ASP A 51 8.32 -6.91 -12.02
CA ASP A 51 8.11 -5.67 -12.76
C ASP A 51 6.75 -5.03 -12.45
N LEU A 52 5.70 -5.83 -12.24
CA LEU A 52 4.42 -5.35 -11.69
C LEU A 52 4.61 -4.67 -10.33
N TYR A 53 5.31 -5.31 -9.40
CA TYR A 53 5.56 -4.72 -8.07
C TYR A 53 6.39 -3.45 -8.14
N ARG A 54 7.37 -3.37 -9.06
CA ARG A 54 8.13 -2.14 -9.31
C ARG A 54 7.21 -1.02 -9.79
N ALA A 55 6.36 -1.28 -10.78
CA ALA A 55 5.40 -0.31 -11.29
C ALA A 55 4.44 0.18 -10.19
N GLN A 56 3.93 -0.75 -9.36
CA GLN A 56 3.03 -0.42 -8.24
C GLN A 56 3.72 0.47 -7.20
N ARG A 57 4.95 0.12 -6.81
CA ARG A 57 5.74 0.92 -5.86
C ARG A 57 6.02 2.31 -6.41
N ASP A 58 6.40 2.40 -7.67
CA ASP A 58 6.73 3.68 -8.30
C ASP A 58 5.48 4.56 -8.44
N HIS A 59 4.33 3.97 -8.81
CA HIS A 59 3.02 4.65 -8.80
C HIS A 59 2.65 5.14 -7.39
N ALA A 60 2.79 4.31 -6.37
CA ALA A 60 2.54 4.70 -4.99
C ALA A 60 3.44 5.88 -4.58
N ARG A 61 4.75 5.82 -4.88
CA ARG A 61 5.71 6.91 -4.62
C ARG A 61 5.27 8.22 -5.28
N SER A 62 4.87 8.18 -6.54
CA SER A 62 4.44 9.38 -7.27
C SER A 62 3.20 10.06 -6.66
N ARG A 63 2.30 9.29 -6.03
CA ARG A 63 1.15 9.86 -5.31
C ARG A 63 1.60 10.66 -4.09
N TYR A 64 2.61 10.20 -3.36
CA TYR A 64 3.19 10.95 -2.24
C TYR A 64 3.91 12.22 -2.73
N ASP A 65 4.67 12.11 -3.82
CA ASP A 65 5.36 13.26 -4.41
C ASP A 65 4.36 14.33 -4.86
N TYR A 66 3.26 13.95 -5.52
CA TYR A 66 2.17 14.86 -5.88
C TYR A 66 1.57 15.60 -4.67
N ILE A 67 1.31 14.89 -3.58
CA ILE A 67 0.79 15.48 -2.33
C ILE A 67 1.78 16.52 -1.80
N LEU A 68 3.06 16.16 -1.71
CA LEU A 68 4.11 17.04 -1.19
C LEU A 68 4.28 18.31 -2.04
N HIS A 69 4.29 18.15 -3.37
CA HIS A 69 4.41 19.28 -4.29
C HIS A 69 3.17 20.19 -4.26
N THR A 70 1.98 19.62 -4.06
CA THR A 70 0.75 20.39 -3.87
C THR A 70 0.80 21.22 -2.58
N LEU A 71 1.28 20.63 -1.48
CA LEU A 71 1.45 21.36 -0.21
C LEU A 71 2.49 22.48 -0.32
N ARG A 72 3.62 22.24 -0.99
CA ARG A 72 4.64 23.27 -1.26
C ARG A 72 4.09 24.42 -2.09
N LEU A 73 3.25 24.14 -3.09
CA LEU A 73 2.59 25.17 -3.88
C LEU A 73 1.65 26.02 -3.02
N LYS A 74 0.85 25.39 -2.15
CA LYS A 74 -0.05 26.10 -1.21
C LYS A 74 0.71 26.94 -0.19
N GLN A 75 1.85 26.44 0.30
CA GLN A 75 2.75 27.18 1.18
C GLN A 75 3.31 28.43 0.49
N ALA A 76 3.83 28.27 -0.74
CA ALA A 76 4.38 29.39 -1.51
C ALA A 76 3.32 30.44 -1.89
N ALA A 77 2.07 30.01 -2.05
CA ALA A 77 0.93 30.89 -2.27
C ALA A 77 0.37 31.54 -0.99
N GLY A 78 0.87 31.16 0.20
CA GLY A 78 0.42 31.69 1.50
C GLY A 78 -0.98 31.24 1.92
N ILE A 79 -1.56 30.24 1.24
CA ILE A 79 -2.92 29.74 1.49
C ILE A 79 -2.95 28.40 2.22
N LEU A 80 -1.78 27.90 2.65
CA LEU A 80 -1.70 26.63 3.35
C LEU A 80 -2.45 26.70 4.68
N SER A 81 -3.50 25.91 4.82
CA SER A 81 -4.30 25.85 6.03
C SER A 81 -4.15 24.50 6.74
N SER A 82 -4.43 24.48 8.04
CA SER A 82 -4.49 23.25 8.84
C SER A 82 -5.52 22.25 8.31
N GLU A 83 -6.53 22.73 7.56
CA GLU A 83 -7.54 21.91 6.91
C GLU A 83 -6.97 21.11 5.72
N ASP A 84 -6.00 21.69 4.99
CA ASP A 84 -5.29 20.98 3.93
C ASP A 84 -4.48 19.80 4.47
N LEU A 85 -3.85 19.98 5.63
CA LEU A 85 -3.11 18.92 6.31
C LEU A 85 -4.06 17.81 6.79
N LYS A 86 -5.23 18.16 7.30
CA LYS A 86 -6.27 17.18 7.69
C LYS A 86 -6.78 16.38 6.48
N ARG A 87 -7.00 17.02 5.33
CA ARG A 87 -7.38 16.35 4.07
C ARG A 87 -6.30 15.40 3.57
N VAL A 88 -5.03 15.81 3.62
CA VAL A 88 -3.93 14.92 3.22
C VAL A 88 -3.82 13.74 4.20
N ASN A 89 -3.96 13.99 5.50
CA ASN A 89 -3.90 12.93 6.50
C ASN A 89 -4.99 11.87 6.30
N SER A 90 -6.20 12.24 5.86
CA SER A 90 -7.26 11.26 5.56
C SER A 90 -6.95 10.39 4.34
N TRP A 91 -6.14 10.87 3.39
CA TRP A 91 -5.69 10.08 2.24
C TRP A 91 -4.57 9.08 2.58
N LEU A 92 -3.89 9.30 3.71
CA LEU A 92 -2.74 8.52 4.17
C LEU A 92 -3.10 7.44 5.18
N GLN A 93 -4.29 7.48 5.77
CA GLN A 93 -4.70 6.43 6.69
C GLN A 93 -4.83 5.11 5.91
N PRO A 94 -4.07 4.07 6.28
CA PRO A 94 -4.33 2.75 5.73
C PRO A 94 -5.76 2.36 6.13
N VAL A 95 -6.48 1.72 5.19
CA VAL A 95 -7.71 0.98 5.49
C VAL A 95 -7.33 -0.22 6.37
N ALA A 96 -6.96 0.05 7.62
CA ALA A 96 -6.58 -0.93 8.65
C ALA A 96 -7.19 -0.57 10.01
N ALA A 97 -7.86 0.59 10.13
CA ALA A 97 -8.61 0.94 11.34
C ALA A 97 -9.95 0.20 11.48
N SER A 98 -10.31 -0.70 10.56
CA SER A 98 -11.53 -1.50 10.63
C SER A 98 -11.35 -2.92 11.19
N GLU A 99 -10.16 -3.31 11.68
CA GLU A 99 -9.92 -4.65 12.23
C GLU A 99 -9.67 -4.72 13.75
N SER A 100 -9.77 -3.61 14.50
CA SER A 100 -9.58 -3.63 15.96
C SER A 100 -10.85 -3.99 16.77
N THR A 101 -11.80 -4.75 16.19
CA THR A 101 -13.00 -5.25 16.90
C THR A 101 -13.17 -6.78 16.80
N ARG A 102 -12.25 -7.52 16.17
CA ARG A 102 -12.30 -8.98 16.23
C ARG A 102 -11.49 -9.51 17.41
N GLU A 103 -12.22 -9.76 18.49
CA GLU A 103 -11.98 -10.76 19.52
C GLU A 103 -10.71 -10.60 20.37
N THR A 104 -10.92 -10.17 21.62
CA THR A 104 -10.02 -10.47 22.74
C THR A 104 -10.13 -11.98 23.05
N PRO A 105 -9.12 -12.83 22.81
CA PRO A 105 -9.03 -14.06 23.56
C PRO A 105 -8.67 -13.71 25.00
N SER A 106 -9.60 -13.95 25.93
CA SER A 106 -9.42 -13.77 27.37
C SER A 106 -8.29 -14.67 27.87
N PRO A 107 -7.19 -14.14 28.45
CA PRO A 107 -6.08 -14.94 28.93
C PRO A 107 -6.18 -15.18 30.44
N ILE A 108 -7.23 -15.85 30.93
CA ILE A 108 -7.31 -16.28 32.34
C ILE A 108 -8.05 -17.63 32.44
N ASP A 109 -7.48 -18.67 31.81
CA ASP A 109 -7.47 -19.96 32.49
C ASP A 109 -6.61 -19.77 33.76
N THR A 110 -7.32 -19.79 34.88
CA THR A 110 -6.89 -19.52 36.27
C THR A 110 -5.89 -20.61 36.74
N PRO A 111 -5.01 -20.31 37.72
CA PRO A 111 -3.69 -20.91 37.83
C PRO A 111 -3.66 -22.33 38.41
N VAL A 112 -2.54 -22.99 38.13
CA VAL A 112 -2.06 -24.22 38.77
C VAL A 112 -2.13 -24.09 40.29
N ASN A 113 -2.99 -24.89 40.94
CA ASN A 113 -2.95 -25.13 42.38
C ASN A 113 -2.41 -26.55 42.64
N ILE A 114 -1.17 -26.62 43.10
CA ILE A 114 -0.52 -27.82 43.63
C ILE A 114 -0.90 -27.86 45.12
N GLU A 115 -1.20 -29.05 45.64
CA GLU A 115 -1.44 -29.37 47.06
C GLU A 115 -2.92 -29.51 47.47
N GLN A 116 -3.41 -30.75 47.50
CA GLN A 116 -3.91 -31.35 48.74
C GLN A 116 -4.11 -32.86 48.57
N ALA A 117 -3.42 -33.59 49.45
CA ALA A 117 -3.39 -35.03 49.57
C ALA A 117 -4.60 -35.57 50.35
N GLN A 118 -5.15 -36.72 49.95
CA GLN A 118 -5.15 -37.97 50.76
C GLN A 118 -5.84 -39.14 50.02
N PRO A 119 -5.30 -40.37 50.10
CA PRO A 119 -5.97 -41.63 49.71
C PRO A 119 -6.70 -42.24 50.94
N PRO A 120 -7.18 -43.49 50.93
CA PRO A 120 -7.94 -44.29 49.96
C PRO A 120 -9.26 -44.85 50.56
N ARG A 121 -10.11 -45.51 49.75
CA ARG A 121 -10.75 -46.80 50.06
C ARG A 121 -11.41 -47.40 48.82
#